data_AF-A0A7V6L5R2-F1
#
_entry.id   AF-A0A7V6L5R2-F1
#
_cell.length_a   1.000
_cell.length_b   1.000
_cell.length_c   1.000
_cell.angle_alpha   90.00
_cell.angle_beta   90.00
_cell.angle_gamma   90.00
#
_symmetry.space_group_name_H-M   'P 1'
#
loop_
_entity.id
_entity.type
_entity.pdbx_description
1 polymer ?
#
loop_
_entity_poly.entity_id
_entity_poly.type
_entity_poly.pdbx_seq_one_letter_code
_entity_poly.pdbx_strand_id
1 'polypeptide(L)'
;MGIGPVWDFNNAYDNYMETPMSATGFSFQNKVWYIMLMKDDYFTDLVIKRYKFLRKTVLSDEYLINYIDKTVKYLGPAIDRNFDKWGYTFLIDKGLLEPAERNLKSYDAALNQLKNYITARGKWMDENIDSIKQYSHDSRNKSFNN
;
A
#
# COMPACT_ATOMS: atom_id res chain seq x y z
N MET A 1 -12.13 10.99 -10.15
CA MET A 1 -11.91 9.53 -9.96
C MET A 1 -13.21 8.94 -9.40
N GLY A 2 -13.80 7.99 -10.14
CA GLY A 2 -15.03 7.29 -9.73
C GLY A 2 -14.74 6.15 -8.74
N ILE A 3 -15.80 5.58 -8.18
CA ILE A 3 -15.75 4.28 -7.48
C ILE A 3 -15.81 3.21 -8.57
N GLY A 4 -14.66 2.91 -9.18
CA GLY A 4 -14.52 1.88 -10.20
C GLY A 4 -13.63 0.73 -9.72
N PRO A 5 -13.58 -0.39 -10.45
CA PRO A 5 -12.59 -1.42 -10.18
C PRO A 5 -11.19 -0.80 -10.18
N VAL A 6 -10.37 -1.22 -9.23
CA VAL A 6 -9.00 -0.73 -9.13
C VAL A 6 -8.14 -1.39 -10.21
N TRP A 7 -7.26 -0.62 -10.85
CA TRP A 7 -6.39 -1.07 -11.95
C TRP A 7 -4.99 -0.44 -11.79
N ASP A 8 -3.97 -1.11 -12.36
CA ASP A 8 -2.57 -0.64 -12.44
C ASP A 8 -1.87 -0.37 -11.10
N PHE A 9 -1.48 -1.45 -10.40
CA PHE A 9 -0.81 -1.40 -9.09
C PHE A 9 0.72 -1.58 -9.17
N ASN A 10 1.31 -1.49 -10.35
CA ASN A 10 2.77 -1.53 -10.54
C ASN A 10 3.49 -0.40 -9.78
N ASN A 11 2.83 0.74 -9.56
CA ASN A 11 3.36 1.89 -8.81
C ASN A 11 3.07 1.84 -7.30
N ALA A 12 2.49 0.76 -6.78
CA ALA A 12 2.21 0.60 -5.36
C ALA A 12 3.50 0.33 -4.54
N TYR A 13 3.38 0.32 -3.21
CA TYR A 13 4.45 -0.08 -2.28
C TYR A 13 5.73 0.77 -2.40
N ASP A 14 5.56 2.09 -2.48
CA ASP A 14 6.65 3.05 -2.68
C ASP A 14 7.42 2.86 -4.00
N ASN A 15 6.72 2.46 -5.06
CA ASN A 15 7.29 2.31 -6.41
C ASN A 15 6.81 3.40 -7.39
N TYR A 16 6.44 4.59 -6.89
CA TYR A 16 6.03 5.72 -7.75
C TYR A 16 7.17 6.74 -7.92
N MET A 17 7.36 7.19 -9.16
CA MET A 17 8.47 8.06 -9.55
C MET A 17 8.40 9.47 -8.97
N GLU A 18 7.22 10.10 -9.00
CA GLU A 18 7.10 11.53 -8.66
C GLU A 18 7.15 11.79 -7.15
N THR A 19 6.77 10.81 -6.33
CA THR A 19 6.62 11.04 -4.89
C THR A 19 6.90 9.77 -4.09
N PRO A 20 7.90 9.79 -3.19
CA PRO A 20 8.05 8.75 -2.18
C PRO A 20 6.78 8.62 -1.34
N MET A 21 6.29 7.40 -1.21
CA MET A 21 5.13 7.08 -0.40
C MET A 21 5.56 6.39 0.88
N SER A 22 5.48 7.12 2.00
CA SER A 22 5.64 6.52 3.33
C SER A 22 4.68 5.34 3.53
N ALA A 23 5.11 4.34 4.30
CA ALA A 23 4.23 3.30 4.82
C ALA A 23 3.21 3.84 5.86
N THR A 24 3.29 5.11 6.21
CA THR A 24 2.44 5.78 7.21
C THR A 24 1.43 6.72 6.58
N GLY A 25 0.43 7.11 7.36
CA GLY A 25 -0.58 8.11 6.98
C GLY A 25 -1.81 7.51 6.29
N PHE A 26 -2.85 8.34 6.21
CA PHE A 26 -4.08 8.09 5.46
C PHE A 26 -4.20 9.09 4.32
N SER A 27 -4.61 8.61 3.14
CA SER A 27 -4.85 9.44 1.96
C SER A 27 -6.26 9.30 1.40
N PHE A 28 -6.97 8.22 1.76
CA PHE A 28 -8.28 7.91 1.17
C PHE A 28 -9.39 8.86 1.64
N GLN A 29 -9.28 9.40 2.85
CA GLN A 29 -10.25 10.34 3.43
C GLN A 29 -10.37 11.64 2.64
N ASN A 30 -9.35 11.99 1.84
CA ASN A 30 -9.33 13.21 1.03
C ASN A 30 -9.84 12.99 -0.41
N LYS A 31 -10.34 11.79 -0.73
CA LYS A 31 -10.85 11.47 -2.08
C LYS A 31 -12.33 11.81 -2.17
N VAL A 32 -12.75 12.33 -3.33
CA VAL A 32 -14.08 12.94 -3.59
C VAL A 32 -15.24 12.20 -2.92
N TRP A 33 -15.33 10.88 -3.12
CA TRP A 33 -16.42 10.07 -2.56
C TRP A 33 -16.29 9.79 -1.06
N TYR A 34 -15.07 9.69 -0.56
CA TYR A 34 -14.79 9.34 0.83
C TYR A 34 -14.79 10.56 1.75
N ILE A 35 -14.64 11.78 1.25
CA ILE A 35 -14.65 13.01 2.07
C ILE A 35 -15.94 13.11 2.90
N MET A 36 -17.09 12.77 2.31
CA MET A 36 -18.37 12.83 3.03
C MET A 36 -18.64 11.55 3.82
N LEU A 37 -18.32 10.38 3.27
CA LEU A 37 -18.51 9.11 3.98
C LEU A 37 -17.70 9.05 5.29
N MET A 38 -16.47 9.58 5.29
CA MET A 38 -15.62 9.61 6.48
C MET A 38 -16.11 10.54 7.59
N LYS A 39 -17.16 11.33 7.35
CA LYS A 39 -17.82 12.15 8.36
C LYS A 39 -18.90 11.39 9.14
N ASP A 40 -19.36 10.27 8.60
CA ASP A 40 -20.35 9.40 9.24
C ASP A 40 -19.65 8.43 10.20
N ASP A 41 -20.02 8.45 11.47
CA ASP A 41 -19.37 7.62 12.50
C ASP A 41 -19.64 6.12 12.30
N TYR A 42 -20.82 5.78 11.79
CA TYR A 42 -21.14 4.40 11.44
C TYR A 42 -20.23 3.89 10.32
N PHE A 43 -19.98 4.70 9.29
CA PHE A 43 -19.07 4.35 8.21
C PHE A 43 -17.62 4.17 8.69
N THR A 44 -17.10 5.09 9.51
CA THR A 44 -15.73 4.96 10.04
C THR A 44 -15.58 3.70 10.90
N ASP A 45 -16.59 3.36 11.70
CA ASP A 45 -16.65 2.10 12.45
C ASP A 45 -16.66 0.86 11.55
N LEU A 46 -17.41 0.89 10.45
CA LEU A 46 -17.40 -0.19 9.46
C LEU A 46 -16.02 -0.37 8.82
N VAL A 47 -15.34 0.72 8.49
CA VAL A 47 -13.97 0.67 7.93
C VAL A 47 -13.00 0.05 8.92
N ILE A 48 -13.01 0.50 10.19
CA ILE A 48 -12.18 -0.04 11.27
C ILE A 48 -12.44 -1.54 11.45
N LYS A 49 -13.72 -1.93 11.56
CA LYS A 49 -14.14 -3.32 11.74
C LYS A 49 -13.68 -4.19 10.57
N ARG A 50 -13.86 -3.72 9.34
CA ARG A 50 -13.45 -4.45 8.14
C ARG A 50 -11.94 -4.61 8.06
N TYR A 51 -11.17 -3.56 8.35
CA TYR A 51 -9.72 -3.63 8.40
C TYR A 51 -9.24 -4.65 9.44
N LYS A 52 -9.73 -4.56 10.68
CA LYS A 52 -9.37 -5.49 11.77
C LYS A 52 -9.73 -6.94 11.44
N PHE A 53 -10.84 -7.17 10.74
CA PHE A 53 -11.18 -8.51 10.24
C PHE A 53 -10.19 -9.00 9.17
N LEU A 54 -9.86 -8.15 8.20
CA LEU A 54 -8.95 -8.51 7.12
C LEU A 54 -7.51 -8.77 7.62
N ARG A 55 -7.05 -8.05 8.65
CA ARG A 55 -5.73 -8.28 9.27
C ARG A 55 -5.60 -9.62 9.97
N LYS A 56 -6.71 -10.25 10.35
CA LYS A 56 -6.73 -11.64 10.85
C LYS A 56 -6.77 -12.69 9.73
N THR A 57 -6.87 -12.27 8.47
CA THR A 57 -7.06 -13.16 7.31
C THR A 57 -6.10 -12.80 6.18
N VAL A 58 -6.60 -12.37 5.03
CA VAL A 58 -5.83 -12.15 3.78
C VAL A 58 -4.88 -10.96 3.85
N LEU A 59 -5.01 -10.10 4.85
CA LEU A 59 -4.05 -9.02 5.06
C LEU A 59 -3.03 -9.34 6.14
N SER A 60 -3.02 -10.52 6.77
CA SER A 60 -2.00 -10.85 7.78
C SER A 60 -0.60 -10.87 7.16
N ASP A 61 0.42 -10.56 7.96
CA ASP A 61 1.81 -10.56 7.48
C ASP A 61 2.20 -11.96 6.97
N GLU A 62 1.80 -13.01 7.70
CA GLU A 62 2.01 -14.40 7.28
C GLU A 62 1.36 -14.68 5.91
N TYR A 63 0.11 -14.30 5.71
CA TYR A 63 -0.59 -14.54 4.44
C TYR A 63 0.10 -13.80 3.29
N LEU A 64 0.41 -12.52 3.47
CA LEU A 64 1.00 -11.67 2.41
C LEU A 64 2.42 -12.12 2.06
N ILE A 65 3.26 -12.42 3.05
CA ILE A 65 4.62 -12.92 2.80
C ILE A 65 4.59 -14.28 2.14
N ASN A 66 3.75 -15.21 2.62
CA ASN A 66 3.59 -16.52 1.99
C ASN A 66 3.03 -16.42 0.56
N TYR A 67 2.15 -15.47 0.28
CA TYR A 67 1.63 -15.22 -1.06
C TYR A 67 2.75 -14.76 -2.01
N ILE A 68 3.61 -13.84 -1.55
CA ILE A 68 4.81 -13.42 -2.29
C ILE A 68 5.71 -14.63 -2.56
N ASP A 69 6.05 -15.42 -1.53
CA ASP A 69 6.94 -16.57 -1.68
C ASP A 69 6.39 -17.65 -2.61
N LYS A 70 5.08 -17.93 -2.53
CA LYS A 70 4.38 -18.82 -3.48
C LYS A 70 4.42 -18.27 -4.90
N THR A 71 4.34 -16.96 -5.08
CA THR A 71 4.44 -16.33 -6.41
C THR A 71 5.85 -16.46 -6.97
N VAL A 72 6.89 -16.22 -6.17
CA VAL A 72 8.29 -16.47 -6.55
C VAL A 72 8.49 -17.92 -6.97
N LYS A 73 7.99 -18.86 -6.17
CA LYS A 73 8.04 -20.31 -6.48
C LYS A 73 7.31 -20.64 -7.77
N TYR A 74 6.14 -20.05 -7.99
CA TYR A 74 5.35 -20.25 -9.21
C TYR A 74 6.10 -19.75 -10.46
N LEU A 75 6.76 -18.59 -10.38
CA LEU A 75 7.54 -18.06 -11.49
C LEU A 75 8.80 -18.91 -11.79
N GLY A 76 9.45 -19.41 -10.74
CA GLY A 76 10.58 -20.34 -10.85
C GLY A 76 11.67 -19.85 -11.82
N PRO A 77 12.17 -20.69 -12.75
CA PRO A 77 13.24 -20.32 -13.67
C PRO A 77 12.91 -19.18 -14.66
N ALA A 78 11.65 -18.71 -14.72
CA ALA A 78 11.30 -17.56 -15.54
C ALA A 78 11.93 -16.26 -15.01
N ILE A 79 12.22 -16.18 -13.71
CA ILE A 79 12.89 -15.05 -13.07
C ILE A 79 14.30 -14.90 -13.67
N ASP A 80 15.08 -15.99 -13.69
CA ASP A 80 16.45 -15.98 -14.22
C ASP A 80 16.45 -15.61 -15.70
N ARG A 81 15.61 -16.25 -16.52
CA ARG A 81 15.49 -15.92 -17.96
C ARG A 81 15.12 -14.46 -18.21
N ASN A 82 14.30 -13.87 -17.34
CA ASN A 82 13.93 -12.45 -17.44
C ASN A 82 15.15 -11.57 -17.20
N PHE A 83 15.94 -11.84 -16.15
CA PHE A 83 17.08 -11.01 -15.81
C PHE A 83 18.35 -11.34 -16.61
N ASP A 84 18.45 -12.50 -17.25
CA ASP A 84 19.44 -12.75 -18.30
C ASP A 84 19.25 -11.78 -19.47
N LYS A 85 17.98 -11.51 -19.84
CA LYS A 85 17.64 -10.59 -20.93
C LYS A 85 17.63 -9.12 -20.51
N TRP A 86 17.07 -8.82 -19.33
CA TRP A 86 16.75 -7.46 -18.89
C TRP A 86 17.51 -7.02 -17.64
N GLY A 87 18.41 -7.83 -17.09
CA GLY A 87 19.16 -7.51 -15.87
C GLY A 87 20.07 -6.30 -16.01
N TYR A 88 20.46 -5.96 -17.25
CA TYR A 88 21.18 -4.72 -17.54
C TYR A 88 20.41 -3.48 -17.10
N THR A 89 19.08 -3.54 -16.94
CA THR A 89 18.26 -2.41 -16.47
C THR A 89 18.61 -1.99 -15.03
N PHE A 90 19.13 -2.88 -14.20
CA PHE A 90 19.63 -2.54 -12.86
C PHE A 90 20.95 -1.76 -12.88
N LEU A 91 21.75 -1.91 -13.95
CA LEU A 91 23.06 -1.30 -14.09
C LEU A 91 22.99 0.11 -14.66
N ILE A 92 21.91 0.41 -15.38
CA ILE A 92 21.70 1.72 -15.98
C ILE A 92 21.27 2.69 -14.87
N ASP A 93 22.00 3.79 -14.71
CA ASP A 93 21.60 4.92 -13.86
C ASP A 93 20.51 5.77 -14.53
N LYS A 94 19.40 5.11 -14.89
CA LYS A 94 18.17 5.70 -15.43
C LYS A 94 16.96 5.27 -14.61
N GLY A 95 17.20 5.02 -13.32
CA GLY A 95 16.13 4.85 -12.37
C GLY A 95 15.19 6.04 -12.42
N LEU A 96 13.88 5.79 -12.38
CA LEU A 96 12.88 6.85 -12.43
C LEU A 96 12.48 7.31 -11.02
N LEU A 97 12.92 6.62 -9.97
CA LEU A 97 12.52 6.93 -8.60
C LEU A 97 13.45 7.98 -7.98
N GLU A 98 12.86 8.96 -7.31
CA GLU A 98 13.58 9.95 -6.50
C GLU A 98 13.28 9.77 -5.01
N PRO A 99 14.26 9.84 -4.09
CA PRO A 99 15.68 10.02 -4.39
C PRO A 99 16.31 8.75 -4.97
N ALA A 100 17.48 8.90 -5.60
CA ALA A 100 18.12 7.87 -6.42
C ALA A 100 18.34 6.52 -5.70
N GLU A 101 18.49 6.51 -4.38
CA GLU A 101 18.69 5.31 -3.56
C GLU A 101 17.47 4.37 -3.57
N ARG A 102 16.29 4.87 -3.95
CA ARG A 102 15.10 4.05 -4.16
C ARG A 102 15.23 3.12 -5.37
N ASN A 103 16.14 3.42 -6.30
CA ASN A 103 16.36 2.58 -7.48
C ASN A 103 17.21 1.37 -7.14
N LEU A 104 16.53 0.28 -6.79
CA LEU A 104 17.13 -0.99 -6.40
C LEU A 104 17.95 -1.61 -7.53
N LYS A 105 19.02 -2.31 -7.16
CA LYS A 105 20.03 -2.82 -8.10
C LYS A 105 19.98 -4.33 -8.32
N SER A 106 18.96 -5.00 -7.77
CA SER A 106 18.73 -6.43 -7.99
C SER A 106 17.28 -6.82 -7.71
N TYR A 107 16.89 -7.99 -8.26
CA TYR A 107 15.60 -8.61 -7.98
C TYR A 107 15.40 -8.91 -6.48
N ASP A 108 16.42 -9.45 -5.81
CA ASP A 108 16.33 -9.78 -4.38
C ASP A 108 16.17 -8.52 -3.51
N ALA A 109 16.82 -7.42 -3.89
CA ALA A 109 16.63 -6.14 -3.21
C ALA A 109 15.19 -5.64 -3.37
N ALA A 110 14.61 -5.75 -4.59
CA ALA A 110 13.22 -5.43 -4.86
C ALA A 110 12.23 -6.30 -4.07
N LEU A 111 12.50 -7.61 -3.99
CA LEU A 111 11.70 -8.53 -3.20
C LEU A 111 11.71 -8.17 -1.71
N ASN A 112 12.89 -7.87 -1.17
CA ASN A 112 13.04 -7.48 0.23
C ASN A 112 12.37 -6.13 0.53
N GLN A 113 12.49 -5.14 -0.36
CA GLN A 113 11.83 -3.85 -0.22
C GLN A 113 10.30 -4.01 -0.19
N LEU A 114 9.73 -4.81 -1.08
CA LEU A 114 8.29 -5.11 -1.09
C LEU A 114 7.81 -5.72 0.22
N LYS A 115 8.51 -6.76 0.71
CA LYS A 115 8.18 -7.43 1.98
C LYS A 115 8.26 -6.46 3.16
N ASN A 116 9.34 -5.69 3.23
CA ASN A 116 9.55 -4.71 4.30
C ASN A 116 8.46 -3.63 4.30
N TYR A 117 8.10 -3.11 3.12
CA TYR A 117 7.07 -2.09 2.98
C TYR A 117 5.71 -2.59 3.46
N ILE A 118 5.30 -3.79 3.01
CA ILE A 118 4.01 -4.39 3.39
C ILE A 118 3.93 -4.59 4.90
N THR A 119 4.96 -5.14 5.52
CA THR A 119 4.99 -5.37 6.97
C THR A 119 4.98 -4.05 7.76
N ALA A 120 5.77 -3.06 7.33
CA ALA A 120 5.78 -1.74 7.95
C ALA A 120 4.42 -1.05 7.83
N ARG A 121 3.76 -1.15 6.67
CA ARG A 121 2.42 -0.59 6.44
C ARG A 121 1.38 -1.29 7.31
N GLY A 122 1.41 -2.61 7.38
CA GLY A 122 0.51 -3.40 8.22
C GLY A 122 0.63 -3.00 9.69
N LYS A 123 1.85 -2.95 10.21
CA LYS A 123 2.13 -2.50 11.59
C LYS A 123 1.60 -1.09 11.85
N TRP A 124 1.93 -0.12 11.00
CA TRP A 124 1.47 1.25 11.20
C TRP A 124 -0.06 1.35 11.16
N MET A 125 -0.71 0.64 10.24
CA MET A 125 -2.16 0.60 10.15
C MET A 125 -2.79 -0.05 11.39
N ASP A 126 -2.20 -1.10 11.95
CA ASP A 126 -2.68 -1.72 13.19
C ASP A 126 -2.65 -0.76 14.37
N GLU A 127 -1.59 0.06 14.46
CA GLU A 127 -1.43 1.07 15.50
C GLU A 127 -2.36 2.29 15.31
N ASN A 128 -2.75 2.61 14.07
CA ASN A 128 -3.37 3.91 13.76
C ASN A 128 -4.79 3.84 13.19
N ILE A 129 -5.31 2.66 12.84
CA ILE A 129 -6.62 2.55 12.15
C ILE A 129 -7.76 3.21 12.93
N ASP A 130 -7.75 3.14 14.27
CA ASP A 130 -8.81 3.72 15.09
C ASP A 130 -8.80 5.26 15.04
N SER A 131 -7.66 5.88 14.70
CA SER A 131 -7.55 7.33 14.59
C SER A 131 -8.40 7.92 13.46
N ILE A 132 -8.92 7.11 12.53
CA ILE A 132 -9.81 7.62 11.47
C ILE A 132 -11.15 8.14 12.03
N LYS A 133 -11.52 7.79 13.27
CA LYS A 133 -12.68 8.40 13.95
C LYS A 133 -12.57 9.91 14.13
N GLN A 134 -11.36 10.45 14.09
CA GLN A 134 -11.15 11.91 14.09
C GLN A 134 -11.80 12.60 12.89
N TYR A 135 -12.14 11.87 11.81
CA TYR A 135 -12.82 12.40 10.64
C TYR A 135 -14.34 12.46 10.82
N SER A 136 -14.93 11.57 11.64
CA SER A 136 -16.37 11.55 11.95
C SER A 136 -16.75 12.39 13.17
N HIS A 137 -15.79 12.75 14.02
CA HIS A 137 -16.06 13.50 15.25
C HIS A 137 -16.87 14.80 15.05
N ASP A 138 -17.89 15.01 15.89
CA ASP A 138 -18.84 16.13 15.80
C ASP A 138 -18.15 17.50 15.70
N SER A 139 -17.09 17.71 16.47
CA SER A 139 -16.36 18.98 16.47
C SER A 139 -15.79 19.37 15.10
N ARG A 140 -15.52 18.38 14.25
CA ARG A 140 -15.02 18.55 12.88
C ARG A 140 -16.14 18.70 11.86
N ASN A 141 -17.33 18.20 12.16
CA ASN A 141 -18.46 18.11 11.25
C ASN A 141 -19.65 19.02 11.61
N LYS A 142 -19.48 19.94 12.56
CA LYS A 142 -20.54 20.87 13.04
C LYS A 142 -21.39 21.51 11.94
N SER A 143 -20.79 21.89 10.81
CA SER A 143 -21.50 22.52 9.68
C SER A 143 -22.43 21.57 8.90
N PHE A 144 -22.39 20.27 9.18
CA PHE A 144 -23.16 19.21 8.52
C PHE A 144 -24.15 18.53 9.46
N ASN A 145 -24.05 18.77 10.77
CA ASN A 145 -24.91 18.23 11.81
C ASN A 145 -25.97 19.28 12.17
N ASN A 146 -26.98 19.44 11.32
CA ASN A 146 -28.15 20.28 11.61
C ASN A 146 -29.28 19.46 12.22
#